data_AF-A0A1H9VTT3-F1
#
_entry.id   AF-A0A1H9VTT3-F1
#
_cell.length_a   1.000
_cell.length_b   1.000
_cell.length_c   1.000
_cell.angle_alpha   90.00
_cell.angle_beta   90.00
_cell.angle_gamma   90.00
#
_symmetry.space_group_name_H-M   'P 1'
#
loop_
_entity.id
_entity.type
_entity.pdbx_description
1 polymer ?
#
loop_
_entity_poly.entity_id
_entity_poly.type
_entity_poly.pdbx_seq_one_letter_code
_entity_poly.pdbx_strand_id
1 'polypeptide(L)'
;MSAEHLRPGAGCAGPGSTPPPVVPEHRQPTGEPDRRAAPHGAAARGPEPPRPSGGAGASGRVGPVDGAGRADGAGPSDGVGMSGAPGQSGGARAPEGPGSSDGVRRADEAAPFDGLSRAVGPRPSDAEARPAVAAPRSATGQADPVRPGQVPEEPERLARAALTRIAEPGDELVGKWLAVHGACAVVAALSGSGPPLSGAGERRWAGLRLRAARARPHADLAAIAASGGRFVCPEDPEWPRQLDDLGHARPFGLWLRGEPSLRLWALRSVAVVGARACTEYGAHCAAALGAGLAEHGWTVVSGAAYGVDAAAHRGALAVRGPTAGVLACGADVAYPPGNQELIRAVGERGLLIAELPPGDHPTRSRFVLRNRVIAALTRGTVVVEAALRSGALVTARRALGLGRQLMGMPGPVTSGLSQGVHELLRGEATVVTDADEVIEQVGMVGELAPERRAPSVPRDALSPGAARVLEALPGRGAAELARIACSAAVPPDEVRARLHELRALGFVERDGECWQLTASGKGHPIG
;
A
#
# COMPACT_ATOMS: atom_id res chain seq x y z
N MET A 1 -29.15 69.34 22.85
CA MET A 1 -29.01 70.41 21.83
C MET A 1 -28.22 69.80 20.67
N SER A 2 -28.65 69.77 19.41
CA SER A 2 -29.98 69.93 18.77
C SER A 2 -29.86 69.17 17.43
N ALA A 3 -30.67 68.16 17.08
CA ALA A 3 -32.12 68.11 16.80
C ALA A 3 -32.49 68.48 15.34
N GLU A 4 -32.74 67.46 14.50
CA GLU A 4 -33.53 67.43 13.23
C GLU A 4 -33.54 65.97 12.68
N HIS A 5 -34.53 65.44 11.94
CA HIS A 5 -35.99 65.69 11.93
C HIS A 5 -36.77 64.49 11.30
N LEU A 6 -38.02 64.26 11.76
CA LEU A 6 -39.12 63.42 11.19
C LEU A 6 -39.00 61.89 10.90
N ARG A 7 -40.16 61.23 11.01
CA ARG A 7 -40.58 59.93 10.41
C ARG A 7 -41.77 60.20 9.45
N PRO A 8 -42.23 59.28 8.56
CA PRO A 8 -43.09 58.11 8.90
C PRO A 8 -42.79 56.84 8.05
N GLY A 9 -43.47 55.68 8.14
CA GLY A 9 -44.50 55.16 9.07
C GLY A 9 -45.33 53.98 8.48
N ALA A 10 -45.85 53.06 9.33
CA ALA A 10 -46.69 51.87 9.03
C ALA A 10 -46.04 50.76 8.13
N GLY A 11 -46.43 49.47 8.15
CA GLY A 11 -47.50 48.71 8.86
C GLY A 11 -48.43 47.98 7.86
N CYS A 12 -49.02 46.78 8.09
CA CYS A 12 -48.98 45.76 9.15
C CYS A 12 -49.61 44.43 8.64
N ALA A 13 -49.55 43.34 9.44
CA ALA A 13 -50.31 42.07 9.36
C ALA A 13 -49.92 40.99 8.30
N GLY A 14 -50.23 39.73 8.63
CA GLY A 14 -50.13 38.52 7.77
C GLY A 14 -51.53 38.00 7.38
N PRO A 15 -51.85 36.67 7.38
CA PRO A 15 -51.07 35.48 7.75
C PRO A 15 -51.10 34.37 6.65
N GLY A 16 -50.73 33.12 6.94
CA GLY A 16 -51.07 31.95 6.10
C GLY A 16 -50.10 30.77 6.19
N SER A 17 -50.59 29.53 6.02
CA SER A 17 -49.83 28.29 6.16
C SER A 17 -50.04 27.32 4.99
N THR A 18 -48.96 26.69 4.49
CA THR A 18 -49.08 25.50 3.61
C THR A 18 -47.80 24.64 3.58
N PRO A 19 -47.89 23.33 3.88
CA PRO A 19 -46.92 22.32 3.46
C PRO A 19 -47.44 21.44 2.30
N PRO A 20 -46.59 20.92 1.40
CA PRO A 20 -46.96 19.89 0.43
C PRO A 20 -46.93 18.45 1.03
N PRO A 21 -47.61 17.46 0.41
CA PRO A 21 -48.05 16.24 1.10
C PRO A 21 -47.20 14.97 0.84
N VAL A 22 -47.66 13.83 1.42
CA VAL A 22 -47.08 12.48 1.36
C VAL A 22 -48.20 11.47 1.00
N VAL A 23 -47.83 10.26 0.54
CA VAL A 23 -48.68 9.05 0.26
C VAL A 23 -49.75 9.19 -0.85
N PRO A 24 -50.30 8.08 -1.44
CA PRO A 24 -50.25 6.66 -1.05
C PRO A 24 -49.80 5.63 -2.12
N GLU A 25 -49.73 4.35 -1.69
CA GLU A 25 -49.53 3.15 -2.51
C GLU A 25 -50.81 2.69 -3.22
N HIS A 26 -50.73 1.92 -4.33
CA HIS A 26 -51.57 0.71 -4.50
C HIS A 26 -51.16 -0.28 -5.62
N ARG A 27 -51.05 -1.56 -5.21
CA ARG A 27 -51.35 -2.84 -5.92
C ARG A 27 -50.65 -3.25 -7.25
N GLN A 28 -50.52 -4.59 -7.38
CA GLN A 28 -50.02 -5.36 -8.52
C GLN A 28 -51.11 -5.55 -9.60
N PRO A 29 -50.79 -6.10 -10.81
CA PRO A 29 -50.81 -7.57 -10.97
C PRO A 29 -49.79 -8.19 -11.97
N THR A 30 -49.56 -9.51 -11.81
CA THR A 30 -49.26 -10.55 -12.84
C THR A 30 -48.21 -10.33 -13.95
N GLY A 31 -47.29 -11.29 -14.10
CA GLY A 31 -46.57 -11.54 -15.37
C GLY A 31 -45.17 -12.15 -15.22
N GLU A 32 -45.06 -13.48 -15.21
CA GLU A 32 -43.78 -14.21 -15.33
C GLU A 32 -43.55 -14.63 -16.79
N PRO A 33 -42.29 -14.83 -17.22
CA PRO A 33 -42.00 -16.14 -17.83
C PRO A 33 -40.70 -16.81 -17.32
N ASP A 34 -40.65 -18.13 -17.47
CA ASP A 34 -39.68 -19.03 -16.85
C ASP A 34 -38.31 -19.11 -17.59
N ARG A 35 -37.40 -19.83 -16.94
CA ARG A 35 -36.03 -20.17 -17.35
C ARG A 35 -36.00 -21.38 -18.30
N ARG A 36 -34.81 -21.61 -18.89
CA ARG A 36 -34.31 -22.91 -19.42
C ARG A 36 -35.00 -23.40 -20.72
N ALA A 37 -34.34 -24.19 -21.58
CA ALA A 37 -32.93 -24.62 -21.67
C ALA A 37 -32.57 -24.95 -23.14
N ALA A 38 -31.28 -25.20 -23.41
CA ALA A 38 -30.80 -25.76 -24.67
C ALA A 38 -31.22 -27.23 -24.87
N PRO A 39 -31.03 -27.76 -26.10
CA PRO A 39 -30.39 -29.08 -26.19
C PRO A 39 -29.29 -29.21 -27.28
N HIS A 40 -28.22 -29.90 -26.88
CA HIS A 40 -27.29 -30.76 -27.63
C HIS A 40 -27.03 -30.58 -29.14
N GLY A 41 -25.74 -30.34 -29.45
CA GLY A 41 -25.07 -30.73 -30.70
C GLY A 41 -23.71 -31.37 -30.39
N ALA A 42 -23.46 -32.58 -30.90
CA ALA A 42 -22.34 -33.46 -30.51
C ALA A 42 -20.92 -32.95 -30.83
N ALA A 43 -19.89 -33.44 -30.10
CA ALA A 43 -18.71 -34.16 -30.64
C ALA A 43 -17.54 -34.34 -29.63
N ALA A 44 -16.59 -35.22 -30.01
CA ALA A 44 -15.19 -35.30 -29.57
C ALA A 44 -14.86 -35.41 -28.05
N ARG A 45 -14.58 -36.65 -27.60
CA ARG A 45 -13.70 -36.88 -26.44
C ARG A 45 -12.23 -36.79 -26.89
N GLY A 46 -11.38 -36.16 -26.08
CA GLY A 46 -9.90 -36.15 -26.21
C GLY A 46 -9.25 -36.56 -24.88
N PRO A 47 -8.01 -37.08 -24.87
CA PRO A 47 -7.52 -37.91 -23.77
C PRO A 47 -6.94 -37.16 -22.56
N GLU A 48 -7.10 -37.79 -21.39
CA GLU A 48 -6.48 -37.43 -20.11
C GLU A 48 -5.07 -38.05 -19.99
N PRO A 49 -4.06 -37.37 -19.40
CA PRO A 49 -2.69 -37.88 -19.32
C PRO A 49 -2.53 -39.01 -18.27
N PRO A 50 -1.62 -39.98 -18.50
CA PRO A 50 -1.52 -41.19 -17.67
C PRO A 50 -0.80 -40.98 -16.34
N ARG A 51 -1.22 -41.75 -15.32
CA ARG A 51 -0.49 -41.93 -14.06
C ARG A 51 0.45 -43.15 -14.15
N PRO A 52 1.68 -43.09 -13.63
CA PRO A 52 2.57 -44.25 -13.59
C PRO A 52 2.40 -45.11 -12.32
N SER A 53 2.30 -46.42 -12.52
CA SER A 53 2.73 -47.48 -11.60
C SER A 53 3.73 -48.37 -12.35
N GLY A 54 4.59 -49.19 -11.73
CA GLY A 54 4.91 -49.34 -10.31
C GLY A 54 5.67 -50.65 -10.05
N GLY A 55 6.73 -50.60 -9.24
CA GLY A 55 7.58 -51.76 -8.87
C GLY A 55 8.80 -52.00 -9.78
N ALA A 56 9.81 -52.78 -9.38
CA ALA A 56 10.12 -53.36 -8.06
C ALA A 56 11.61 -53.79 -7.97
N GLY A 57 12.19 -53.81 -6.77
CA GLY A 57 13.55 -54.28 -6.50
C GLY A 57 13.93 -54.12 -5.02
N ALA A 58 14.65 -55.07 -4.41
CA ALA A 58 14.72 -55.16 -2.93
C ALA A 58 16.03 -55.72 -2.35
N SER A 59 16.41 -55.19 -1.17
CA SER A 59 16.97 -55.90 0.00
C SER A 59 16.89 -54.94 1.21
N GLY A 60 16.43 -55.34 2.41
CA GLY A 60 17.22 -55.94 3.50
C GLY A 60 17.71 -54.85 4.49
N ARG A 61 17.60 -54.94 5.83
CA ARG A 61 17.18 -56.01 6.77
C ARG A 61 16.72 -55.40 8.13
N VAL A 62 15.77 -56.06 8.81
CA VAL A 62 15.63 -56.25 10.29
C VAL A 62 15.39 -55.03 11.22
N GLY A 63 14.36 -55.11 12.09
CA GLY A 63 14.14 -54.30 13.33
C GLY A 63 14.33 -55.18 14.59
N PRO A 64 13.44 -55.20 15.62
CA PRO A 64 12.43 -54.23 16.11
C PRO A 64 12.48 -54.04 17.66
N VAL A 65 11.63 -53.17 18.27
CA VAL A 65 11.02 -53.18 19.64
C VAL A 65 10.34 -51.82 19.94
N ASP A 66 9.34 -51.63 20.84
CA ASP A 66 8.15 -52.42 21.21
C ASP A 66 7.14 -51.57 22.04
N GLY A 67 5.87 -52.02 22.20
CA GLY A 67 4.87 -51.49 23.16
C GLY A 67 4.08 -50.21 22.77
N ALA A 68 2.74 -50.03 22.80
CA ALA A 68 1.51 -50.80 23.16
C ALA A 68 0.72 -50.32 24.43
N GLY A 69 -0.61 -50.12 24.26
CA GLY A 69 -1.61 -49.76 25.31
C GLY A 69 -2.56 -48.62 24.86
N ARG A 70 -3.79 -48.87 24.36
CA ARG A 70 -5.08 -49.12 25.07
C ARG A 70 -5.65 -47.92 25.86
N ALA A 71 -6.97 -47.69 26.03
CA ALA A 71 -8.23 -47.88 25.24
C ALA A 71 -9.46 -47.79 26.21
N ASP A 72 -10.65 -47.43 25.69
CA ASP A 72 -12.02 -47.55 26.28
C ASP A 72 -12.38 -46.66 27.52
N GLY A 73 -13.62 -46.16 27.72
CA GLY A 73 -14.85 -46.11 26.87
C GLY A 73 -16.13 -45.59 27.59
N ALA A 74 -17.15 -45.09 26.83
CA ALA A 74 -18.54 -44.67 27.21
C ALA A 74 -18.74 -43.49 28.21
N GLY A 75 -19.86 -42.73 28.32
CA GLY A 75 -21.19 -42.63 27.63
C GLY A 75 -22.38 -42.50 28.64
N PRO A 76 -23.63 -42.04 28.32
CA PRO A 76 -24.22 -41.30 27.18
C PRO A 76 -25.26 -40.17 27.59
N SER A 77 -26.25 -39.82 26.71
CA SER A 77 -27.51 -39.01 26.93
C SER A 77 -27.40 -37.46 26.91
N ASP A 78 -28.22 -36.60 26.27
CA ASP A 78 -29.32 -36.63 25.24
C ASP A 78 -29.57 -35.16 24.73
N GLY A 79 -30.48 -34.74 23.81
CA GLY A 79 -31.50 -35.34 22.93
C GLY A 79 -32.40 -34.26 22.22
N VAL A 80 -33.38 -34.64 21.35
CA VAL A 80 -34.39 -33.80 20.61
C VAL A 80 -33.87 -32.83 19.51
N GLY A 81 -34.44 -32.66 18.29
CA GLY A 81 -35.42 -33.44 17.49
C GLY A 81 -36.51 -32.61 16.72
N MET A 82 -36.64 -32.74 15.37
CA MET A 82 -37.88 -32.70 14.50
C MET A 82 -37.61 -32.56 12.95
N SER A 83 -38.63 -32.76 12.07
CA SER A 83 -38.56 -32.91 10.56
C SER A 83 -39.56 -31.99 9.77
N GLY A 84 -39.90 -32.07 8.45
CA GLY A 84 -39.75 -33.07 7.35
C GLY A 84 -40.18 -32.58 5.92
N ALA A 85 -40.59 -33.47 4.97
CA ALA A 85 -40.92 -33.23 3.52
C ALA A 85 -41.85 -34.37 2.94
N PRO A 86 -42.14 -34.64 1.61
CA PRO A 86 -41.79 -34.01 0.29
C PRO A 86 -42.92 -33.99 -0.84
N GLY A 87 -42.59 -33.65 -2.12
CA GLY A 87 -43.43 -33.84 -3.37
C GLY A 87 -42.89 -33.03 -4.59
N GLN A 88 -43.00 -33.28 -5.93
CA GLN A 88 -43.65 -34.25 -6.88
C GLN A 88 -45.04 -33.87 -7.50
N SER A 89 -45.40 -34.09 -8.80
CA SER A 89 -44.66 -34.42 -10.08
C SER A 89 -45.55 -34.51 -11.37
N GLY A 90 -45.06 -34.13 -12.58
CA GLY A 90 -45.61 -34.44 -13.95
C GLY A 90 -46.38 -33.29 -14.69
N GLY A 91 -46.59 -33.23 -16.04
CA GLY A 91 -46.04 -33.99 -17.20
C GLY A 91 -46.75 -33.76 -18.58
N ALA A 92 -46.02 -33.93 -19.70
CA ALA A 92 -46.43 -34.32 -21.09
C ALA A 92 -46.97 -33.32 -22.19
N ARG A 93 -46.50 -33.59 -23.45
CA ARG A 93 -47.03 -33.31 -24.83
C ARG A 93 -46.76 -31.99 -25.58
N ALA A 94 -46.82 -32.10 -26.92
CA ALA A 94 -46.52 -31.13 -28.01
C ALA A 94 -47.76 -31.02 -28.98
N PRO A 95 -47.77 -30.46 -30.23
CA PRO A 95 -46.70 -30.39 -31.27
C PRO A 95 -46.69 -29.14 -32.22
N GLU A 96 -45.93 -29.25 -33.33
CA GLU A 96 -46.10 -28.62 -34.68
C GLU A 96 -45.84 -27.11 -34.96
N GLY A 97 -45.38 -26.82 -36.20
CA GLY A 97 -45.36 -25.48 -36.83
C GLY A 97 -43.98 -25.01 -37.40
N PRO A 98 -43.78 -24.89 -38.74
CA PRO A 98 -42.44 -24.62 -39.32
C PRO A 98 -42.29 -23.36 -40.21
N GLY A 99 -41.03 -22.96 -40.46
CA GLY A 99 -40.59 -22.10 -41.58
C GLY A 99 -40.11 -20.69 -41.20
N SER A 100 -39.19 -20.02 -41.94
CA SER A 100 -38.26 -20.47 -43.00
C SER A 100 -37.24 -19.35 -43.31
N SER A 101 -36.07 -19.67 -43.91
CA SER A 101 -35.33 -18.94 -44.97
C SER A 101 -35.05 -17.41 -44.88
N ASP A 102 -33.95 -16.82 -45.36
CA ASP A 102 -32.62 -17.28 -45.84
C ASP A 102 -31.73 -16.05 -46.14
N GLY A 103 -30.41 -16.26 -46.27
CA GLY A 103 -29.55 -15.43 -47.13
C GLY A 103 -28.88 -14.15 -46.56
N VAL A 104 -27.87 -13.53 -47.22
CA VAL A 104 -26.48 -13.97 -47.53
C VAL A 104 -25.69 -12.84 -48.23
N ARG A 105 -24.33 -12.84 -48.15
CA ARG A 105 -23.30 -11.90 -48.73
C ARG A 105 -23.06 -10.62 -47.88
N ARG A 106 -21.84 -10.08 -47.66
CA ARG A 106 -20.57 -9.83 -48.43
C ARG A 106 -20.67 -8.66 -49.43
N ALA A 107 -19.69 -7.74 -49.55
CA ALA A 107 -18.38 -7.55 -48.87
C ALA A 107 -17.79 -6.10 -49.09
N ASP A 108 -16.48 -5.95 -48.88
CA ASP A 108 -15.53 -4.94 -49.45
C ASP A 108 -15.03 -3.75 -48.59
N GLU A 109 -13.95 -3.11 -49.04
CA GLU A 109 -12.88 -2.47 -48.24
C GLU A 109 -12.58 -0.98 -48.60
N ALA A 110 -11.51 -0.43 -48.01
CA ALA A 110 -10.68 0.71 -48.45
C ALA A 110 -11.18 2.16 -48.16
N ALA A 111 -10.32 3.17 -47.90
CA ALA A 111 -8.92 3.16 -47.40
C ALA A 111 -8.58 4.49 -46.63
N PRO A 112 -7.45 5.24 -46.79
CA PRO A 112 -6.76 5.83 -45.63
C PRO A 112 -6.70 7.37 -45.60
N PHE A 113 -5.98 7.97 -44.64
CA PHE A 113 -5.56 9.37 -44.69
C PHE A 113 -4.15 9.59 -44.11
N ASP A 114 -3.48 10.66 -44.55
CA ASP A 114 -2.04 10.91 -44.40
C ASP A 114 -1.70 11.97 -43.32
N GLY A 115 -0.42 12.07 -42.94
CA GLY A 115 0.06 12.85 -41.80
C GLY A 115 0.56 14.27 -42.10
N LEU A 116 1.03 14.97 -41.06
CA LEU A 116 1.68 16.29 -41.16
C LEU A 116 2.65 16.52 -40.01
N SER A 117 3.85 17.05 -40.31
CA SER A 117 4.89 17.42 -39.32
C SER A 117 5.06 18.93 -39.20
N ARG A 118 5.28 19.43 -37.98
CA ARG A 118 5.78 20.77 -37.58
C ARG A 118 5.86 20.84 -36.05
N ALA A 119 6.68 21.65 -35.38
CA ALA A 119 8.01 22.20 -35.68
C ALA A 119 8.57 22.77 -34.35
N VAL A 120 9.90 22.80 -34.16
CA VAL A 120 10.50 23.33 -32.91
C VAL A 120 10.59 24.87 -32.95
N GLY A 121 10.22 25.52 -31.85
CA GLY A 121 10.31 26.98 -31.63
C GLY A 121 10.94 27.32 -30.27
N PRO A 122 11.45 28.56 -30.07
CA PRO A 122 12.47 28.83 -29.05
C PRO A 122 11.96 29.13 -27.63
N ARG A 123 12.87 29.03 -26.66
CA ARG A 123 12.70 29.54 -25.28
C ARG A 123 12.80 31.07 -25.25
N PRO A 124 11.94 31.78 -24.50
CA PRO A 124 12.22 33.13 -24.03
C PRO A 124 13.03 33.10 -22.73
N SER A 125 13.78 34.18 -22.46
CA SER A 125 14.60 34.38 -21.26
C SER A 125 14.12 35.57 -20.43
N ASP A 126 14.28 35.42 -19.11
CA ASP A 126 14.39 36.46 -18.08
C ASP A 126 13.23 37.42 -17.73
N ALA A 127 13.13 37.62 -16.42
CA ALA A 127 12.70 38.83 -15.71
C ALA A 127 11.33 39.46 -16.01
N GLU A 128 10.32 39.03 -15.23
CA GLU A 128 9.37 40.01 -14.65
C GLU A 128 8.98 39.61 -13.22
N ALA A 129 8.81 40.60 -12.33
CA ALA A 129 8.80 40.38 -10.89
C ALA A 129 7.42 40.00 -10.34
N ARG A 130 7.38 38.98 -9.46
CA ARG A 130 6.20 38.66 -8.65
C ARG A 130 6.30 39.31 -7.25
N PRO A 131 5.22 39.90 -6.71
CA PRO A 131 5.26 40.58 -5.43
C PRO A 131 5.43 39.60 -4.26
N ALA A 132 6.19 40.03 -3.24
CA ALA A 132 6.39 39.24 -2.02
C ALA A 132 5.09 39.10 -1.22
N VAL A 133 4.68 37.86 -0.94
CA VAL A 133 3.57 37.57 -0.02
C VAL A 133 4.03 37.90 1.40
N ALA A 134 3.35 38.84 2.06
CA ALA A 134 3.72 39.30 3.39
C ALA A 134 3.57 38.19 4.44
N ALA A 135 4.60 37.98 5.26
CA ALA A 135 4.52 37.09 6.41
C ALA A 135 3.53 37.64 7.46
N PRO A 136 2.63 36.80 8.02
CA PRO A 136 1.71 37.24 9.07
C PRO A 136 2.50 37.63 10.32
N ARG A 137 2.24 38.84 10.84
CA ARG A 137 2.91 39.34 12.05
C ARG A 137 2.47 38.58 13.29
N SER A 138 3.41 38.44 14.23
CA SER A 138 3.26 37.75 15.50
C SER A 138 2.13 38.31 16.38
N ALA A 139 1.23 37.43 16.84
CA ALA A 139 0.43 37.65 18.03
C ALA A 139 1.15 37.02 19.24
N THR A 140 1.55 37.83 20.21
CA THR A 140 2.36 37.38 21.36
C THR A 140 1.49 36.72 22.44
N GLY A 141 1.24 35.41 22.27
CA GLY A 141 0.84 34.52 23.36
C GLY A 141 2.06 33.73 23.82
N GLN A 142 2.60 34.03 25.01
CA GLN A 142 3.85 33.46 25.50
C GLN A 142 3.64 32.05 26.08
N ALA A 143 3.67 31.04 25.21
CA ALA A 143 3.81 29.64 25.63
C ALA A 143 5.27 29.36 25.99
N ASP A 144 5.52 28.79 27.18
CA ASP A 144 6.88 28.46 27.62
C ASP A 144 7.53 27.39 26.71
N PRO A 145 8.82 27.54 26.37
CA PRO A 145 9.53 26.55 25.56
C PRO A 145 9.75 25.26 26.35
N VAL A 146 9.16 24.17 25.89
CA VAL A 146 9.35 22.82 26.44
C VAL A 146 10.85 22.47 26.44
N ARG A 147 11.43 22.33 27.64
CA ARG A 147 12.85 22.04 27.84
C ARG A 147 13.16 20.60 27.38
N PRO A 148 14.03 20.39 26.37
CA PRO A 148 14.39 19.04 25.95
C PRO A 148 15.39 18.39 26.92
N GLY A 149 15.19 17.10 27.22
CA GLY A 149 16.23 16.25 27.83
C GLY A 149 16.05 15.87 29.31
N GLN A 150 14.98 16.30 29.98
CA GLN A 150 14.62 15.75 31.29
C GLN A 150 13.79 14.47 31.09
N VAL A 151 14.10 13.41 31.86
CA VAL A 151 13.21 12.24 31.95
C VAL A 151 11.88 12.73 32.53
N PRO A 152 10.71 12.41 31.93
CA PRO A 152 9.44 12.90 32.44
C PRO A 152 9.20 12.42 33.87
N GLU A 153 8.72 13.34 34.70
CA GLU A 153 8.32 13.02 36.08
C GLU A 153 7.26 11.91 36.08
N GLU A 154 7.38 10.99 37.04
CA GLU A 154 6.51 9.81 37.15
C GLU A 154 5.00 10.15 37.08
N PRO A 155 4.50 11.25 37.69
CA PRO A 155 3.10 11.66 37.54
C PRO A 155 2.67 11.98 36.10
N GLU A 156 3.50 12.65 35.29
CA GLU A 156 3.14 12.99 33.90
C GLU A 156 3.14 11.73 33.02
N ARG A 157 4.11 10.82 33.19
CA ARG A 157 4.09 9.51 32.52
C ARG A 157 2.82 8.73 32.89
N LEU A 158 2.47 8.69 34.17
CA LEU A 158 1.28 7.99 34.68
C LEU A 158 -0.02 8.61 34.15
N ALA A 159 -0.11 9.93 34.11
CA ALA A 159 -1.26 10.65 33.56
C ALA A 159 -1.41 10.39 32.05
N ARG A 160 -0.31 10.39 31.29
CA ARG A 160 -0.31 10.05 29.86
C ARG A 160 -0.72 8.60 29.59
N ALA A 161 -0.23 7.66 30.39
CA ALA A 161 -0.69 6.27 30.33
C ALA A 161 -2.21 6.18 30.57
N ALA A 162 -2.72 6.86 31.60
CA ALA A 162 -4.15 6.90 31.91
C ALA A 162 -4.99 7.46 30.76
N LEU A 163 -4.51 8.51 30.09
CA LEU A 163 -5.23 9.13 28.96
C LEU A 163 -5.47 8.16 27.79
N THR A 164 -4.61 7.15 27.59
CA THR A 164 -4.83 6.10 26.56
C THR A 164 -5.99 5.14 26.88
N ARG A 165 -6.41 5.01 28.16
CA ARG A 165 -7.67 4.35 28.56
C ARG A 165 -8.88 5.31 28.49
N ILE A 166 -8.65 6.61 28.59
CA ILE A 166 -9.71 7.62 28.76
C ILE A 166 -10.23 8.14 27.41
N ALA A 167 -9.34 8.57 26.53
CA ALA A 167 -9.69 9.17 25.24
C ALA A 167 -9.37 8.20 24.08
N GLU A 168 -10.09 8.31 22.96
CA GLU A 168 -9.72 7.56 21.76
C GLU A 168 -8.45 8.15 21.11
N PRO A 169 -7.65 7.32 20.41
CA PRO A 169 -6.50 7.77 19.64
C PRO A 169 -6.81 8.96 18.71
N GLY A 170 -6.10 10.08 18.89
CA GLY A 170 -6.25 11.28 18.06
C GLY A 170 -7.44 12.18 18.41
N ASP A 171 -8.01 12.09 19.61
CA ASP A 171 -8.99 13.07 20.11
C ASP A 171 -8.36 14.46 20.27
N GLU A 172 -8.52 15.31 19.25
CA GLU A 172 -8.01 16.68 19.21
C GLU A 172 -8.49 17.58 20.35
N LEU A 173 -9.65 17.32 20.94
CA LEU A 173 -10.16 18.17 22.02
C LEU A 173 -9.43 17.85 23.33
N VAL A 174 -9.09 16.58 23.58
CA VAL A 174 -8.12 16.23 24.64
C VAL A 174 -6.73 16.76 24.29
N GLY A 175 -6.28 16.64 23.04
CA GLY A 175 -5.01 17.22 22.58
C GLY A 175 -4.91 18.75 22.73
N LYS A 176 -6.03 19.47 22.68
CA LYS A 176 -6.12 20.92 22.99
C LYS A 176 -5.98 21.18 24.49
N TRP A 177 -6.66 20.41 25.34
CA TRP A 177 -6.51 20.53 26.80
C TRP A 177 -5.08 20.22 27.27
N LEU A 178 -4.42 19.21 26.69
CA LEU A 178 -3.04 18.86 27.04
C LEU A 178 -2.04 19.97 26.69
N ALA A 179 -2.26 20.67 25.58
CA ALA A 179 -1.42 21.80 25.18
C ALA A 179 -1.59 23.05 26.08
N VAL A 180 -2.68 23.15 26.85
CA VAL A 180 -2.97 24.29 27.74
C VAL A 180 -2.74 23.95 29.23
N HIS A 181 -2.85 22.68 29.62
CA HIS A 181 -2.88 22.26 31.03
C HIS A 181 -1.89 21.15 31.42
N GLY A 182 -1.26 20.44 30.46
CA GLY A 182 -0.46 19.22 30.74
C GLY A 182 -1.31 17.98 31.10
N ALA A 183 -0.72 16.78 31.11
CA ALA A 183 -1.51 15.56 31.34
C ALA A 183 -1.99 15.43 32.78
N CYS A 184 -1.13 15.74 33.76
CA CYS A 184 -1.48 15.72 35.19
C CYS A 184 -2.77 16.49 35.50
N ALA A 185 -2.89 17.74 35.05
CA ALA A 185 -4.07 18.57 35.34
C ALA A 185 -5.34 18.10 34.61
N VAL A 186 -5.22 17.59 33.37
CA VAL A 186 -6.37 17.04 32.62
C VAL A 186 -6.90 15.77 33.30
N VAL A 187 -6.03 14.88 33.76
CA VAL A 187 -6.43 13.66 34.50
C VAL A 187 -6.99 14.01 35.88
N ALA A 188 -6.43 14.99 36.57
CA ALA A 188 -6.97 15.50 37.83
C ALA A 188 -8.39 16.09 37.65
N ALA A 189 -8.62 16.90 36.61
CA ALA A 189 -9.93 17.48 36.32
C ALA A 189 -10.99 16.42 35.97
N LEU A 190 -10.60 15.36 35.25
CA LEU A 190 -11.48 14.23 34.92
C LEU A 190 -11.78 13.32 36.12
N SER A 191 -10.85 13.23 37.09
CA SER A 191 -11.03 12.44 38.31
C SER A 191 -11.84 13.20 39.36
N GLY A 192 -11.58 14.51 39.51
CA GLY A 192 -12.26 15.40 40.46
C GLY A 192 -13.70 15.76 40.07
N SER A 193 -14.42 16.43 40.98
CA SER A 193 -15.84 16.81 40.83
C SER A 193 -16.10 18.05 39.96
N GLY A 194 -15.07 18.65 39.36
CA GLY A 194 -15.14 19.94 38.69
C GLY A 194 -15.99 20.01 37.40
N PRO A 195 -16.29 21.24 36.92
CA PRO A 195 -17.03 21.47 35.69
C PRO A 195 -16.26 20.99 34.45
N PRO A 196 -16.92 20.84 33.29
CA PRO A 196 -16.25 20.47 32.04
C PRO A 196 -15.13 21.43 31.64
N LEU A 197 -14.00 20.87 31.18
CA LEU A 197 -12.98 21.64 30.47
C LEU A 197 -13.56 22.19 29.15
N SER A 198 -13.01 23.33 28.71
CA SER A 198 -13.54 24.13 27.60
C SER A 198 -13.79 23.31 26.33
N GLY A 199 -14.98 23.47 25.74
CA GLY A 199 -15.40 22.75 24.54
C GLY A 199 -15.99 21.34 24.78
N ALA A 200 -15.94 20.76 25.99
CA ALA A 200 -16.70 19.54 26.27
C ALA A 200 -18.13 19.84 26.71
N GLY A 201 -19.10 19.46 25.86
CA GLY A 201 -20.49 19.29 26.31
C GLY A 201 -20.60 18.18 27.36
N GLU A 202 -21.53 18.35 28.30
CA GLU A 202 -21.69 17.54 29.52
C GLU A 202 -21.65 16.02 29.26
N ARG A 203 -22.36 15.54 28.24
CA ARG A 203 -22.41 14.11 27.89
C ARG A 203 -21.02 13.54 27.55
N ARG A 204 -20.17 14.30 26.86
CA ARG A 204 -18.79 13.89 26.56
C ARG A 204 -17.92 13.95 27.82
N TRP A 205 -18.08 14.99 28.65
CA TRP A 205 -17.36 15.09 29.93
C TRP A 205 -17.67 13.90 30.83
N ALA A 206 -18.95 13.60 31.07
CA ALA A 206 -19.38 12.44 31.86
C ALA A 206 -18.84 11.11 31.30
N GLY A 207 -18.86 10.92 29.97
CA GLY A 207 -18.29 9.74 29.32
C GLY A 207 -16.78 9.57 29.56
N LEU A 208 -16.00 10.66 29.49
CA LEU A 208 -14.57 10.62 29.80
C LEU A 208 -14.31 10.37 31.29
N ARG A 209 -15.11 10.96 32.20
CA ARG A 209 -15.00 10.73 33.65
C ARG A 209 -15.32 9.28 34.04
N LEU A 210 -16.30 8.65 33.40
CA LEU A 210 -16.60 7.21 33.57
C LEU A 210 -15.44 6.30 33.14
N ARG A 211 -14.67 6.70 32.10
CA ARG A 211 -13.45 5.99 31.71
C ARG A 211 -12.29 6.28 32.67
N ALA A 212 -12.13 7.52 33.15
CA ALA A 212 -11.11 7.89 34.13
C ALA A 212 -11.23 7.10 35.44
N ALA A 213 -12.44 6.92 35.97
CA ALA A 213 -12.69 6.09 37.15
C ALA A 213 -12.28 4.61 36.96
N ARG A 214 -12.28 4.10 35.72
CA ARG A 214 -11.89 2.74 35.35
C ARG A 214 -10.42 2.59 34.93
N ALA A 215 -9.71 3.69 34.63
CA ALA A 215 -8.31 3.65 34.22
C ALA A 215 -7.42 3.09 35.35
N ARG A 216 -6.42 2.27 35.00
CA ARG A 216 -5.48 1.66 35.95
C ARG A 216 -4.05 1.76 35.40
N PRO A 217 -3.52 2.99 35.22
CA PRO A 217 -2.26 3.22 34.51
C PRO A 217 -1.06 2.47 35.11
N HIS A 218 -0.98 2.31 36.44
CA HIS A 218 0.05 1.47 37.07
C HIS A 218 -0.01 -0.01 36.61
N ALA A 219 -1.21 -0.58 36.46
CA ALA A 219 -1.39 -1.94 35.98
C ALA A 219 -1.12 -2.04 34.47
N ASP A 220 -1.49 -1.03 33.70
CA ASP A 220 -1.18 -0.94 32.26
C ASP A 220 0.34 -0.86 32.02
N LEU A 221 1.07 -0.06 32.82
CA LEU A 221 2.53 0.02 32.81
C LEU A 221 3.20 -1.28 33.26
N ALA A 222 2.68 -1.96 34.27
CA ALA A 222 3.18 -3.27 34.70
C ALA A 222 2.94 -4.35 33.62
N ALA A 223 1.79 -4.33 32.95
CA ALA A 223 1.42 -5.31 31.93
C ALA A 223 2.29 -5.19 30.65
N ILE A 224 2.60 -3.97 30.20
CA ILE A 224 3.53 -3.80 29.06
C ILE A 224 4.96 -4.21 29.44
N ALA A 225 5.42 -3.89 30.65
CA ALA A 225 6.74 -4.30 31.15
C ALA A 225 6.87 -5.84 31.22
N ALA A 226 5.88 -6.52 31.80
CA ALA A 226 5.81 -7.99 31.83
C ALA A 226 5.75 -8.64 30.43
N SER A 227 5.36 -7.87 29.40
CA SER A 227 5.31 -8.33 28.00
C SER A 227 6.62 -8.13 27.22
N GLY A 228 7.68 -7.62 27.86
CA GLY A 228 8.92 -7.21 27.18
C GLY A 228 8.77 -5.89 26.42
N GLY A 229 8.08 -4.94 27.02
CA GLY A 229 7.74 -3.65 26.41
C GLY A 229 7.85 -2.46 27.38
N ARG A 230 7.54 -1.27 26.87
CA ARG A 230 7.66 0.02 27.59
C ARG A 230 6.59 1.02 27.13
N PHE A 231 6.42 2.10 27.87
CA PHE A 231 5.54 3.22 27.49
C PHE A 231 6.36 4.50 27.32
N VAL A 232 6.33 5.08 26.12
CA VAL A 232 7.10 6.27 25.72
C VAL A 232 6.15 7.44 25.49
N CYS A 233 6.48 8.61 26.01
CA CYS A 233 5.65 9.82 25.90
C CYS A 233 6.41 11.03 25.30
N PRO A 234 5.74 12.14 24.92
CA PRO A 234 6.36 13.25 24.18
C PRO A 234 7.57 13.93 24.81
N GLU A 235 7.75 13.74 26.12
CA GLU A 235 8.86 14.26 26.91
C GLU A 235 10.07 13.31 26.97
N ASP A 236 9.90 12.02 26.60
CA ASP A 236 11.00 11.05 26.61
C ASP A 236 12.03 11.34 25.51
N PRO A 237 13.34 11.12 25.75
CA PRO A 237 14.38 11.18 24.72
C PRO A 237 14.16 10.24 23.52
N GLU A 238 13.34 9.19 23.69
CA GLU A 238 12.94 8.23 22.65
C GLU A 238 11.75 8.71 21.79
N TRP A 239 11.10 9.83 22.11
CA TRP A 239 9.94 10.28 21.32
C TRP A 239 10.34 10.68 19.88
N PRO A 240 9.72 10.08 18.84
CA PRO A 240 9.91 10.53 17.46
C PRO A 240 9.16 11.85 17.24
N ARG A 241 9.90 12.97 17.23
CA ARG A 241 9.35 14.32 17.04
C ARG A 241 8.54 14.46 15.74
N GLN A 242 8.75 13.59 14.76
CA GLN A 242 7.93 13.48 13.53
C GLN A 242 6.42 13.29 13.81
N LEU A 243 6.03 12.79 14.99
CA LEU A 243 4.63 12.68 15.40
C LEU A 243 4.01 14.01 15.87
N ASP A 244 4.82 15.05 16.08
CA ASP A 244 4.33 16.37 16.49
C ASP A 244 3.60 17.10 15.36
N ASP A 245 3.88 16.74 14.10
CA ASP A 245 3.20 17.25 12.91
C ASP A 245 1.69 16.88 12.87
N LEU A 246 1.26 15.92 13.70
CA LEU A 246 -0.15 15.60 13.93
C LEU A 246 -0.87 16.65 14.81
N GLY A 247 -0.14 17.62 15.38
CA GLY A 247 -0.68 18.68 16.25
C GLY A 247 -1.49 18.11 17.42
N HIS A 248 -2.72 18.57 17.60
CA HIS A 248 -3.61 18.07 18.64
C HIS A 248 -4.07 16.61 18.43
N ALA A 249 -3.90 16.03 17.24
CA ALA A 249 -4.16 14.61 16.97
C ALA A 249 -2.94 13.71 17.24
N ARG A 250 -1.83 14.25 17.76
CA ARG A 250 -0.66 13.48 18.23
C ARG A 250 -1.06 12.46 19.32
N PRO A 251 -0.46 11.25 19.37
CA PRO A 251 -0.74 10.30 20.45
C PRO A 251 -0.37 10.87 21.83
N PHE A 252 -1.12 10.50 22.87
CA PHE A 252 -0.84 10.95 24.25
C PHE A 252 0.45 10.33 24.81
N GLY A 253 0.77 9.14 24.31
CA GLY A 253 2.01 8.36 24.45
C GLY A 253 1.89 7.11 23.56
N LEU A 254 2.89 6.23 23.59
CA LEU A 254 2.95 5.00 22.80
C LEU A 254 3.41 3.82 23.66
N TRP A 255 2.65 2.72 23.56
CA TRP A 255 2.96 1.42 24.12
C TRP A 255 3.81 0.65 23.11
N LEU A 256 5.03 0.30 23.49
CA LEU A 256 6.03 -0.33 22.64
C LEU A 256 6.35 -1.75 23.12
N ARG A 257 6.66 -2.67 22.20
CA ARG A 257 7.18 -4.00 22.51
C ARG A 257 8.27 -4.39 21.51
N GLY A 258 9.40 -4.87 22.01
CA GLY A 258 10.64 -5.02 21.24
C GLY A 258 11.67 -3.96 21.60
N GLU A 259 12.95 -4.31 21.53
CA GLU A 259 14.07 -3.52 22.05
C GLU A 259 14.40 -2.21 21.27
N PRO A 260 14.36 -2.15 19.92
CA PRO A 260 14.92 -1.03 19.16
C PRO A 260 14.34 0.35 19.51
N SER A 261 15.19 1.38 19.46
CA SER A 261 14.80 2.75 19.78
C SER A 261 13.90 3.36 18.70
N LEU A 262 12.66 3.71 19.09
CA LEU A 262 11.64 4.23 18.20
C LEU A 262 12.10 5.49 17.44
N ARG A 263 12.68 6.48 18.14
CA ARG A 263 13.19 7.71 17.53
C ARG A 263 14.29 7.44 16.50
N LEU A 264 15.25 6.54 16.80
CA LEU A 264 16.34 6.25 15.86
C LEU A 264 15.81 5.57 14.60
N TRP A 265 14.89 4.60 14.75
CA TRP A 265 14.26 3.92 13.63
C TRP A 265 13.38 4.87 12.79
N ALA A 266 12.66 5.80 13.43
CA ALA A 266 11.86 6.80 12.72
C ALA A 266 12.69 7.71 11.78
N LEU A 267 13.97 7.98 12.09
CA LEU A 267 14.86 8.82 11.26
C LEU A 267 15.20 8.19 9.90
N ARG A 268 15.24 6.86 9.80
CA ARG A 268 15.35 6.11 8.53
C ARG A 268 14.21 5.11 8.45
N SER A 269 13.02 5.61 8.10
CA SER A 269 11.81 4.79 8.00
C SER A 269 10.91 5.15 6.81
N VAL A 270 10.32 4.11 6.22
CA VAL A 270 9.37 4.18 5.09
C VAL A 270 8.12 3.39 5.46
N ALA A 271 6.95 3.97 5.21
CA ALA A 271 5.68 3.26 5.35
C ALA A 271 5.39 2.44 4.08
N VAL A 272 5.32 1.11 4.17
CA VAL A 272 4.93 0.24 3.05
C VAL A 272 3.52 -0.29 3.31
N VAL A 273 2.53 0.13 2.51
CA VAL A 273 1.10 -0.12 2.77
C VAL A 273 0.34 -0.52 1.51
N GLY A 274 -0.79 -1.22 1.67
CA GLY A 274 -1.61 -1.56 0.50
C GLY A 274 -2.88 -2.36 0.77
N ALA A 275 -3.24 -3.18 -0.22
CA ALA A 275 -4.44 -4.00 -0.21
C ALA A 275 -4.32 -5.16 0.80
N ARG A 276 -5.41 -5.40 1.55
CA ARG A 276 -5.50 -6.52 2.51
C ARG A 276 -5.72 -7.88 1.85
N ALA A 277 -6.35 -7.86 0.68
CA ALA A 277 -6.38 -8.95 -0.29
C ALA A 277 -5.65 -8.42 -1.52
N CYS A 278 -4.32 -8.49 -1.47
CA CYS A 278 -3.45 -8.13 -2.58
C CYS A 278 -3.31 -9.32 -3.55
N THR A 279 -2.83 -9.05 -4.76
CA THR A 279 -2.42 -10.10 -5.70
C THR A 279 -1.13 -10.78 -5.24
N GLU A 280 -0.76 -11.90 -5.87
CA GLU A 280 0.55 -12.53 -5.69
C GLU A 280 1.68 -11.59 -6.14
N TYR A 281 1.45 -10.80 -7.20
CA TYR A 281 2.34 -9.72 -7.63
C TYR A 281 2.52 -8.67 -6.53
N GLY A 282 1.43 -8.12 -5.99
CA GLY A 282 1.46 -7.15 -4.89
C GLY A 282 2.12 -7.70 -3.62
N ALA A 283 1.95 -8.99 -3.33
CA ALA A 283 2.64 -9.66 -2.22
C ALA A 283 4.15 -9.84 -2.48
N HIS A 284 4.54 -10.26 -3.69
CA HIS A 284 5.95 -10.40 -4.07
C HIS A 284 6.66 -9.04 -4.04
N CYS A 285 6.08 -8.04 -4.69
CA CYS A 285 6.60 -6.66 -4.72
C CYS A 285 6.74 -6.06 -3.33
N ALA A 286 5.73 -6.21 -2.46
CA ALA A 286 5.82 -5.74 -1.08
C ALA A 286 6.91 -6.46 -0.26
N ALA A 287 7.10 -7.76 -0.47
CA ALA A 287 8.16 -8.52 0.20
C ALA A 287 9.56 -8.17 -0.32
N ALA A 288 9.74 -7.99 -1.64
CA ALA A 288 10.99 -7.57 -2.25
C ALA A 288 11.39 -6.17 -1.78
N LEU A 289 10.46 -5.21 -1.82
CA LEU A 289 10.66 -3.85 -1.29
C LEU A 289 10.97 -3.88 0.21
N GLY A 290 10.25 -4.70 0.98
CA GLY A 290 10.49 -4.87 2.41
C GLY A 290 11.87 -5.45 2.75
N ALA A 291 12.40 -6.34 1.89
CA ALA A 291 13.76 -6.86 2.02
C ALA A 291 14.80 -5.77 1.67
N GLY A 292 14.75 -5.21 0.46
CA GLY A 292 15.76 -4.26 -0.02
C GLY A 292 15.86 -2.97 0.80
N LEU A 293 14.74 -2.45 1.32
CA LEU A 293 14.77 -1.33 2.26
C LEU A 293 15.50 -1.70 3.56
N ALA A 294 15.21 -2.88 4.10
CA ALA A 294 15.76 -3.33 5.37
C ALA A 294 17.25 -3.71 5.25
N GLU A 295 17.71 -4.19 4.09
CA GLU A 295 19.14 -4.39 3.77
C GLU A 295 19.90 -3.06 3.75
N HIS A 296 19.30 -2.00 3.21
CA HIS A 296 19.82 -0.62 3.25
C HIS A 296 19.61 0.10 4.60
N GLY A 297 19.21 -0.63 5.64
CA GLY A 297 19.03 -0.09 7.00
C GLY A 297 17.82 0.83 7.16
N TRP A 298 16.85 0.80 6.24
CA TRP A 298 15.60 1.54 6.35
C TRP A 298 14.53 0.72 7.05
N THR A 299 13.98 1.26 8.14
CA THR A 299 12.92 0.64 8.92
C THR A 299 11.64 0.55 8.09
N VAL A 300 11.21 -0.67 7.78
CA VAL A 300 9.93 -0.93 7.12
C VAL A 300 8.80 -0.79 8.13
N VAL A 301 8.08 0.33 8.06
CA VAL A 301 6.92 0.59 8.92
C VAL A 301 5.67 0.13 8.20
N SER A 302 4.81 -0.64 8.88
CA SER A 302 3.50 -0.98 8.33
C SER A 302 2.49 -1.29 9.43
N GLY A 303 1.28 -1.66 9.02
CA GLY A 303 0.13 -1.84 9.90
C GLY A 303 -0.13 -3.27 10.37
N ALA A 304 0.78 -4.21 10.11
CA ALA A 304 0.68 -5.64 10.39
C ALA A 304 -0.63 -6.33 9.93
N ALA A 305 -1.37 -5.72 9.00
CA ALA A 305 -2.60 -6.31 8.44
C ALA A 305 -2.30 -7.45 7.46
N TYR A 306 -3.35 -8.15 6.99
CA TYR A 306 -3.21 -9.07 5.85
C TYR A 306 -2.74 -8.36 4.58
N GLY A 307 -2.25 -9.13 3.61
CA GLY A 307 -1.82 -8.62 2.30
C GLY A 307 -0.49 -7.88 2.34
N VAL A 308 -0.43 -6.69 1.75
CA VAL A 308 0.82 -5.90 1.57
C VAL A 308 1.56 -5.68 2.90
N ASP A 309 0.88 -5.25 3.96
CA ASP A 309 1.47 -5.02 5.28
C ASP A 309 2.24 -6.27 5.79
N ALA A 310 1.63 -7.45 5.68
CA ALA A 310 2.24 -8.72 6.09
C ALA A 310 3.32 -9.23 5.13
N ALA A 311 3.29 -8.85 3.86
CA ALA A 311 4.36 -9.16 2.92
C ALA A 311 5.62 -8.32 3.18
N ALA A 312 5.45 -7.01 3.41
CA ALA A 312 6.56 -6.09 3.70
C ALA A 312 7.31 -6.47 4.98
N HIS A 313 6.59 -6.77 6.07
CA HIS A 313 7.22 -7.26 7.31
C HIS A 313 7.94 -8.61 7.13
N ARG A 314 7.42 -9.53 6.29
CA ARG A 314 8.11 -10.80 6.01
C ARG A 314 9.40 -10.61 5.21
N GLY A 315 9.42 -9.67 4.25
CA GLY A 315 10.62 -9.27 3.52
C GLY A 315 11.73 -8.80 4.47
N ALA A 316 11.43 -7.80 5.30
CA ALA A 316 12.38 -7.24 6.26
C ALA A 316 12.90 -8.29 7.27
N LEU A 317 12.02 -9.17 7.76
CA LEU A 317 12.41 -10.24 8.68
C LEU A 317 13.26 -11.35 8.03
N ALA A 318 13.10 -11.60 6.72
CA ALA A 318 13.90 -12.60 6.01
C ALA A 318 15.38 -12.20 5.94
N VAL A 319 15.64 -10.92 5.66
CA VAL A 319 16.99 -10.31 5.66
C VAL A 319 17.48 -9.92 7.06
N ARG A 320 16.66 -10.14 8.09
CA ARG A 320 16.91 -9.78 9.51
C ARG A 320 17.09 -8.27 9.76
N GLY A 321 16.57 -7.42 8.87
CA GLY A 321 16.68 -5.97 8.97
C GLY A 321 15.50 -5.30 9.73
N PRO A 322 15.52 -3.96 9.86
CA PRO A 322 14.62 -3.22 10.72
C PRO A 322 13.17 -3.16 10.20
N THR A 323 12.20 -3.44 11.07
CA THR A 323 10.76 -3.43 10.73
C THR A 323 9.89 -3.11 11.95
N ALA A 324 8.92 -2.22 11.79
CA ALA A 324 8.04 -1.79 12.87
C ALA A 324 6.55 -1.89 12.53
N GLY A 325 5.79 -2.63 13.35
CA GLY A 325 4.36 -2.85 13.19
C GLY A 325 3.54 -1.91 14.07
N VAL A 326 2.88 -0.91 13.48
CA VAL A 326 1.96 -0.03 14.21
C VAL A 326 0.59 -0.71 14.30
N LEU A 327 0.13 -1.04 15.50
CA LEU A 327 -1.10 -1.82 15.73
C LEU A 327 -2.33 -0.94 16.00
N ALA A 328 -3.51 -1.49 15.73
CA ALA A 328 -4.80 -0.86 16.02
C ALA A 328 -5.47 -1.44 17.29
N CYS A 329 -4.67 -2.13 18.10
CA CYS A 329 -4.94 -2.79 19.39
C CYS A 329 -3.72 -2.55 20.31
N GLY A 330 -3.73 -3.08 21.54
CA GLY A 330 -2.54 -3.08 22.41
C GLY A 330 -1.32 -3.77 21.77
N ALA A 331 -0.10 -3.36 22.14
CA ALA A 331 1.16 -3.90 21.58
C ALA A 331 1.46 -5.36 21.98
N ASP A 332 0.72 -5.88 22.94
CA ASP A 332 0.64 -7.29 23.38
C ASP A 332 -0.38 -8.12 22.58
N VAL A 333 -1.38 -7.47 21.95
CA VAL A 333 -2.49 -8.14 21.25
C VAL A 333 -2.13 -8.45 19.81
N ALA A 334 -1.93 -9.73 19.50
CA ALA A 334 -1.68 -10.20 18.13
C ALA A 334 -2.96 -10.20 17.26
N TYR A 335 -3.21 -9.11 16.54
CA TYR A 335 -4.30 -9.01 15.55
C TYR A 335 -3.79 -8.52 14.18
N PRO A 336 -4.20 -9.14 13.06
CA PRO A 336 -5.20 -10.20 12.95
C PRO A 336 -4.65 -11.60 13.30
N PRO A 337 -5.50 -12.56 13.73
CA PRO A 337 -5.03 -13.88 14.20
C PRO A 337 -4.21 -14.66 13.18
N GLY A 338 -4.54 -14.60 11.88
CA GLY A 338 -3.75 -15.25 10.82
C GLY A 338 -2.33 -14.67 10.63
N ASN A 339 -2.03 -13.54 11.25
CA ASN A 339 -0.69 -12.94 11.31
C ASN A 339 -0.03 -13.12 12.69
N GLN A 340 -0.57 -13.93 13.61
CA GLN A 340 -0.08 -14.01 15.00
C GLN A 340 1.41 -14.31 15.10
N GLU A 341 1.93 -15.27 14.32
CA GLU A 341 3.35 -15.61 14.29
C GLU A 341 4.22 -14.48 13.72
N LEU A 342 3.71 -13.77 12.72
CA LEU A 342 4.40 -12.63 12.12
C LEU A 342 4.47 -11.45 13.10
N ILE A 343 3.37 -11.14 13.79
CA ILE A 343 3.31 -10.08 14.80
C ILE A 343 4.24 -10.43 15.97
N ARG A 344 4.26 -11.69 16.42
CA ARG A 344 5.24 -12.18 17.40
C ARG A 344 6.67 -11.98 16.91
N ALA A 345 6.98 -12.37 15.67
CA ALA A 345 8.31 -12.21 15.10
C ALA A 345 8.75 -10.74 14.97
N VAL A 346 7.84 -9.81 14.64
CA VAL A 346 8.10 -8.36 14.66
C VAL A 346 8.30 -7.85 16.09
N GLY A 347 7.58 -8.36 17.10
CA GLY A 347 7.82 -8.00 18.50
C GLY A 347 9.13 -8.57 19.10
N GLU A 348 9.67 -9.65 18.52
CA GLU A 348 10.91 -10.30 18.95
C GLU A 348 12.17 -9.75 18.25
N ARG A 349 12.05 -9.32 16.99
CA ARG A 349 13.19 -8.90 16.13
C ARG A 349 13.05 -7.49 15.57
N GLY A 350 11.98 -6.79 15.90
CA GLY A 350 11.68 -5.44 15.47
C GLY A 350 10.97 -4.66 16.57
N LEU A 351 9.96 -3.86 16.20
CA LEU A 351 9.22 -3.03 17.15
C LEU A 351 7.71 -3.07 16.86
N LEU A 352 6.90 -3.43 17.86
CA LEU A 352 5.45 -3.21 17.84
C LEU A 352 5.13 -1.89 18.53
N ILE A 353 4.23 -1.10 17.93
CA ILE A 353 3.88 0.25 18.37
C ILE A 353 2.36 0.36 18.48
N ALA A 354 1.82 0.76 19.62
CA ALA A 354 0.39 0.97 19.83
C ALA A 354 0.09 2.29 20.56
N GLU A 355 -0.97 2.97 20.16
CA GLU A 355 -1.54 4.08 20.95
C GLU A 355 -2.47 3.57 22.06
N LEU A 356 -2.91 2.32 21.95
CA LEU A 356 -3.86 1.69 22.84
C LEU A 356 -3.11 0.88 23.91
N PRO A 357 -3.61 0.90 25.16
CA PRO A 357 -2.98 0.20 26.29
C PRO A 357 -3.08 -1.33 26.17
N PRO A 358 -2.36 -2.09 27.02
CA PRO A 358 -2.35 -3.54 26.95
C PRO A 358 -3.74 -4.18 27.00
N GLY A 359 -3.91 -5.26 26.23
CA GLY A 359 -5.17 -6.01 26.09
C GLY A 359 -6.29 -5.30 25.32
N ASP A 360 -6.15 -4.03 24.91
CA ASP A 360 -7.24 -3.31 24.25
C ASP A 360 -7.48 -3.82 22.82
N HIS A 361 -8.70 -4.28 22.52
CA HIS A 361 -9.06 -4.88 21.25
C HIS A 361 -9.26 -3.85 20.11
N PRO A 362 -9.04 -4.26 18.83
CA PRO A 362 -9.14 -3.36 17.69
C PRO A 362 -10.60 -3.13 17.26
N THR A 363 -10.89 -1.95 16.74
CA THR A 363 -12.18 -1.60 16.13
C THR A 363 -12.00 -1.01 14.74
N ARG A 364 -13.08 -0.99 13.93
CA ARG A 364 -13.03 -0.48 12.55
C ARG A 364 -12.57 0.98 12.46
N SER A 365 -12.93 1.83 13.42
CA SER A 365 -12.45 3.23 13.49
C SER A 365 -10.98 3.32 13.87
N ARG A 366 -10.53 2.52 14.86
CA ARG A 366 -9.13 2.49 15.33
C ARG A 366 -8.14 2.15 14.21
N PHE A 367 -8.50 1.27 13.26
CA PHE A 367 -7.68 1.04 12.06
C PHE A 367 -7.46 2.30 11.20
N VAL A 368 -8.47 3.16 11.08
CA VAL A 368 -8.39 4.39 10.27
C VAL A 368 -7.60 5.46 11.02
N LEU A 369 -7.78 5.57 12.34
CA LEU A 369 -7.05 6.48 13.22
C LEU A 369 -5.55 6.14 13.27
N ARG A 370 -5.21 4.86 13.43
CA ARG A 370 -3.85 4.30 13.48
C ARG A 370 -3.03 4.71 12.26
N ASN A 371 -3.61 4.71 11.06
CA ASN A 371 -2.89 5.02 9.82
C ASN A 371 -2.27 6.43 9.80
N ARG A 372 -2.74 7.38 10.62
CA ARG A 372 -2.09 8.71 10.75
C ARG A 372 -0.71 8.63 11.43
N VAL A 373 -0.52 7.69 12.36
CA VAL A 373 0.76 7.45 13.04
C VAL A 373 1.76 6.81 12.09
N ILE A 374 1.33 5.86 11.25
CA ILE A 374 2.17 5.30 10.18
C ILE A 374 2.69 6.41 9.26
N ALA A 375 1.79 7.26 8.74
CA ALA A 375 2.19 8.37 7.87
C ALA A 375 3.14 9.36 8.56
N ALA A 376 2.80 9.82 9.77
CA ALA A 376 3.58 10.83 10.49
C ALA A 376 4.97 10.35 10.94
N LEU A 377 5.08 9.09 11.38
CA LEU A 377 6.33 8.50 11.88
C LEU A 377 7.42 8.42 10.81
N THR A 378 7.01 8.26 9.55
CA THR A 378 7.90 7.95 8.41
C THR A 378 8.32 9.15 7.58
N ARG A 379 9.43 9.02 6.84
CA ARG A 379 9.89 10.05 5.88
C ARG A 379 9.10 10.02 4.57
N GLY A 380 8.58 8.85 4.18
CA GLY A 380 7.69 8.70 3.02
C GLY A 380 6.84 7.43 3.10
N THR A 381 5.82 7.36 2.24
CA THR A 381 4.87 6.24 2.14
C THR A 381 4.85 5.67 0.73
N VAL A 382 5.05 4.35 0.59
CA VAL A 382 4.90 3.60 -0.66
C VAL A 382 3.58 2.83 -0.63
N VAL A 383 2.76 3.01 -1.67
CA VAL A 383 1.52 2.23 -1.86
C VAL A 383 1.75 1.18 -2.94
N VAL A 384 1.76 -0.10 -2.55
CA VAL A 384 2.08 -1.22 -3.46
C VAL A 384 0.85 -1.65 -4.28
N GLU A 385 -0.29 -1.81 -3.62
CA GLU A 385 -1.58 -2.04 -4.27
C GLU A 385 -2.70 -1.31 -3.50
N ALA A 386 -3.64 -0.73 -4.21
CA ALA A 386 -4.84 -0.12 -3.66
C ALA A 386 -5.94 -0.02 -4.73
N ALA A 387 -7.11 -0.62 -4.47
CA ALA A 387 -8.34 -0.22 -5.16
C ALA A 387 -8.78 1.20 -4.73
N LEU A 388 -9.61 1.87 -5.55
CA LEU A 388 -10.08 3.26 -5.34
C LEU A 388 -10.70 3.55 -3.95
N ARG A 389 -11.18 2.52 -3.25
CA ARG A 389 -11.76 2.62 -1.89
C ARG A 389 -10.92 1.95 -0.79
N SER A 390 -9.64 1.67 -1.06
CA SER A 390 -8.71 1.03 -0.13
C SER A 390 -8.37 1.91 1.07
N GLY A 391 -8.20 1.29 2.24
CA GLY A 391 -7.72 1.96 3.45
C GLY A 391 -6.28 2.49 3.35
N ALA A 392 -5.45 1.93 2.46
CA ALA A 392 -4.10 2.42 2.19
C ALA A 392 -4.10 3.86 1.63
N LEU A 393 -5.13 4.22 0.85
CA LEU A 393 -5.28 5.59 0.32
C LEU A 393 -5.58 6.62 1.42
N VAL A 394 -6.02 6.19 2.61
CA VAL A 394 -6.10 7.07 3.78
C VAL A 394 -4.72 7.39 4.31
N THR A 395 -3.81 6.40 4.37
CA THR A 395 -2.41 6.62 4.75
C THR A 395 -1.72 7.55 3.75
N ALA A 396 -1.90 7.31 2.45
CA ALA A 396 -1.35 8.15 1.37
C ALA A 396 -1.76 9.63 1.50
N ARG A 397 -3.06 9.91 1.69
CA ARG A 397 -3.55 11.29 1.91
C ARG A 397 -3.08 11.91 3.23
N ARG A 398 -2.77 11.10 4.25
CA ARG A 398 -2.14 11.60 5.48
C ARG A 398 -0.65 11.89 5.29
N ALA A 399 0.06 11.14 4.44
CA ALA A 399 1.46 11.43 4.10
C ALA A 399 1.59 12.78 3.38
N LEU A 400 0.82 12.98 2.29
CA LEU A 400 0.77 14.28 1.57
C LEU A 400 0.39 15.44 2.49
N GLY A 401 -0.66 15.28 3.30
CA GLY A 401 -1.11 16.28 4.26
C GLY A 401 -0.14 16.58 5.42
N LEU A 402 0.98 15.86 5.50
CA LEU A 402 2.09 16.06 6.46
C LEU A 402 3.42 16.39 5.74
N GLY A 403 3.37 16.72 4.45
CA GLY A 403 4.57 17.02 3.65
C GLY A 403 5.54 15.84 3.52
N ARG A 404 5.04 14.60 3.63
CA ARG A 404 5.85 13.38 3.45
C ARG A 404 5.79 12.90 2.02
N GLN A 405 6.90 12.36 1.54
CA GLN A 405 7.02 11.83 0.18
C GLN A 405 5.99 10.71 -0.03
N LEU A 406 5.23 10.79 -1.11
CA LEU A 406 4.30 9.73 -1.51
C LEU A 406 4.84 9.03 -2.76
N MET A 407 4.78 7.71 -2.75
CA MET A 407 5.25 6.87 -3.84
C MET A 407 4.20 5.79 -4.15
N GLY A 408 4.10 5.40 -5.41
CA GLY A 408 3.21 4.35 -5.88
C GLY A 408 3.96 3.32 -6.70
N MET A 409 3.73 2.04 -6.42
CA MET A 409 4.29 0.97 -7.24
C MET A 409 3.39 0.75 -8.47
N PRO A 410 3.93 0.75 -9.71
CA PRO A 410 3.10 0.54 -10.89
C PRO A 410 2.57 -0.90 -10.90
N GLY A 411 1.35 -1.07 -11.40
CA GLY A 411 0.73 -2.39 -11.56
C GLY A 411 -0.20 -2.41 -12.78
N PRO A 412 -0.69 -3.59 -13.20
CA PRO A 412 -1.44 -3.75 -14.44
C PRO A 412 -2.66 -2.82 -14.53
N VAL A 413 -2.81 -2.11 -15.65
CA VAL A 413 -3.95 -1.20 -15.89
C VAL A 413 -5.32 -1.89 -15.90
N THR A 414 -5.32 -3.22 -16.10
CA THR A 414 -6.49 -4.10 -16.00
C THR A 414 -6.83 -4.51 -14.56
N SER A 415 -5.94 -4.27 -13.58
CA SER A 415 -6.13 -4.66 -12.19
C SER A 415 -6.92 -3.60 -11.42
N GLY A 416 -8.11 -3.98 -10.93
CA GLY A 416 -8.88 -3.17 -9.97
C GLY A 416 -8.15 -2.87 -8.66
N LEU A 417 -7.10 -3.64 -8.33
CA LEU A 417 -6.23 -3.41 -7.17
C LEU A 417 -5.08 -2.43 -7.46
N SER A 418 -4.84 -2.07 -8.73
CA SER A 418 -3.82 -1.06 -9.09
C SER A 418 -4.44 0.33 -9.34
N GLN A 419 -5.73 0.42 -9.67
CA GLN A 419 -6.44 1.67 -10.00
C GLN A 419 -6.22 2.82 -9.01
N GLY A 420 -6.29 2.55 -7.70
CA GLY A 420 -6.08 3.57 -6.68
C GLY A 420 -4.62 3.99 -6.54
N VAL A 421 -3.65 3.18 -6.98
CA VAL A 421 -2.25 3.60 -7.11
C VAL A 421 -2.07 4.45 -8.38
N HIS A 422 -2.72 4.09 -9.49
CA HIS A 422 -2.71 4.90 -10.72
C HIS A 422 -3.27 6.30 -10.49
N GLU A 423 -4.32 6.46 -9.67
CA GLU A 423 -4.84 7.79 -9.29
C GLU A 423 -3.86 8.59 -8.43
N LEU A 424 -3.06 7.95 -7.56
CA LEU A 424 -2.00 8.66 -6.82
C LEU A 424 -0.87 9.09 -7.75
N LEU A 425 -0.46 8.23 -8.69
CA LEU A 425 0.59 8.47 -9.69
C LEU A 425 0.20 9.50 -10.77
N ARG A 426 -1.11 9.77 -10.93
CA ARG A 426 -1.63 10.91 -11.73
C ARG A 426 -1.63 12.23 -10.95
N GLY A 427 -1.48 12.17 -9.63
CA GLY A 427 -1.39 13.31 -8.72
C GLY A 427 0.05 13.56 -8.27
N GLU A 428 0.26 13.48 -6.96
CA GLU A 428 1.50 13.89 -6.29
C GLU A 428 2.44 12.73 -5.92
N ALA A 429 2.19 11.49 -6.39
CA ALA A 429 3.01 10.34 -6.05
C ALA A 429 4.07 10.00 -7.12
N THR A 430 5.32 9.80 -6.69
CA THR A 430 6.40 9.32 -7.58
C THR A 430 6.22 7.83 -7.89
N VAL A 431 6.52 7.42 -9.13
CA VAL A 431 6.62 6.00 -9.52
C VAL A 431 7.88 5.40 -8.90
N VAL A 432 7.75 4.25 -8.23
CA VAL A 432 8.90 3.48 -7.72
C VAL A 432 8.72 1.99 -8.02
N THR A 433 9.81 1.26 -8.24
CA THR A 433 9.80 -0.15 -8.66
C THR A 433 10.75 -1.05 -7.86
N ASP A 434 11.69 -0.48 -7.11
CA ASP A 434 12.55 -1.20 -6.15
C ASP A 434 12.79 -0.37 -4.87
N ALA A 435 13.72 -0.81 -4.03
CA ALA A 435 14.09 -0.12 -2.80
C ALA A 435 14.98 1.12 -3.05
N ASP A 436 15.82 1.10 -4.08
CA ASP A 436 16.80 2.15 -4.36
C ASP A 436 16.10 3.42 -4.87
N GLU A 437 15.13 3.25 -5.77
CA GLU A 437 14.23 4.33 -6.21
C GLU A 437 13.41 4.92 -5.05
N VAL A 438 13.03 4.12 -4.05
CA VAL A 438 12.36 4.63 -2.84
C VAL A 438 13.34 5.41 -1.96
N ILE A 439 14.56 4.89 -1.78
CA ILE A 439 15.61 5.51 -0.95
C ILE A 439 16.02 6.86 -1.54
N GLU A 440 16.10 6.99 -2.86
CA GLU A 440 16.33 8.28 -3.53
C GLU A 440 15.27 9.33 -3.15
N GLN A 441 13.99 8.95 -3.16
CA GLN A 441 12.91 9.88 -2.83
C GLN A 441 12.91 10.29 -1.35
N VAL A 442 13.28 9.39 -0.42
CA VAL A 442 13.22 9.65 1.03
C VAL A 442 14.58 9.93 1.69
N GLY A 443 15.69 9.88 0.97
CA GLY A 443 17.05 9.74 1.51
C GLY A 443 17.72 11.02 1.99
N MET A 444 19.04 10.99 2.05
CA MET A 444 19.92 12.15 2.11
C MET A 444 20.44 12.47 0.69
N VAL A 445 20.89 13.71 0.47
CA VAL A 445 21.51 14.10 -0.80
C VAL A 445 22.74 13.21 -1.06
N GLY A 446 22.70 12.46 -2.16
CA GLY A 446 23.73 11.47 -2.53
C GLY A 446 23.31 10.01 -2.36
N GLU A 447 22.21 9.71 -1.66
CA GLU A 447 21.58 8.36 -1.65
C GLU A 447 20.73 8.16 -2.92
N LEU A 448 21.32 8.32 -4.11
CA LEU A 448 20.65 8.21 -5.41
C LEU A 448 20.44 6.76 -5.85
N ALA A 449 19.42 6.51 -6.66
CA ALA A 449 19.22 5.20 -7.28
C ALA A 449 20.31 4.91 -8.35
N PRO A 450 20.78 3.67 -8.51
CA PRO A 450 21.72 3.32 -9.58
C PRO A 450 21.13 3.62 -10.96
N GLU A 451 21.90 4.29 -11.83
CA GLU A 451 21.48 4.52 -13.22
C GLU A 451 21.22 3.20 -13.96
N ARG A 452 19.94 2.89 -14.20
CA ARG A 452 19.49 1.71 -14.93
C ARG A 452 19.83 1.81 -16.43
N ARG A 453 21.05 1.41 -16.77
CA ARG A 453 21.53 1.27 -18.15
C ARG A 453 21.52 -0.21 -18.55
N ALA A 454 21.12 -0.50 -19.79
CA ALA A 454 21.30 -1.83 -20.36
C ALA A 454 22.81 -2.17 -20.41
N PRO A 455 23.21 -3.45 -20.27
CA PRO A 455 24.59 -3.85 -20.49
C PRO A 455 25.01 -3.50 -21.92
N SER A 456 26.00 -2.62 -22.07
CA SER A 456 26.48 -2.21 -23.39
C SER A 456 27.02 -3.42 -24.14
N VAL A 457 26.32 -3.86 -25.19
CA VAL A 457 26.83 -4.93 -26.04
C VAL A 457 27.95 -4.35 -26.91
N PRO A 458 28.98 -5.13 -27.29
CA PRO A 458 30.07 -4.62 -28.12
C PRO A 458 29.63 -3.97 -29.44
N ARG A 459 28.41 -4.30 -29.93
CA ARG A 459 27.79 -3.67 -31.11
C ARG A 459 27.42 -2.20 -30.89
N ASP A 460 27.11 -1.78 -29.66
CA ASP A 460 26.69 -0.40 -29.35
C ASP A 460 27.84 0.60 -29.49
N ALA A 461 29.09 0.12 -29.42
CA ALA A 461 30.30 0.90 -29.62
C ALA A 461 30.70 1.04 -31.11
N LEU A 462 29.95 0.43 -32.04
CA LEU A 462 30.25 0.51 -33.47
C LEU A 462 29.90 1.87 -34.06
N SER A 463 30.78 2.38 -34.92
CA SER A 463 30.45 3.52 -35.77
C SER A 463 29.25 3.18 -36.69
N PRO A 464 28.38 4.13 -37.06
CA PRO A 464 27.23 3.84 -37.93
C PRO A 464 27.59 3.20 -39.29
N GLY A 465 28.81 3.46 -39.79
CA GLY A 465 29.36 2.78 -40.96
C GLY A 465 29.75 1.33 -40.69
N ALA A 466 30.42 1.05 -39.55
CA ALA A 466 30.75 -0.31 -39.14
C ALA A 466 29.50 -1.15 -38.82
N ALA A 467 28.50 -0.58 -38.14
CA ALA A 467 27.22 -1.24 -37.87
C ALA A 467 26.51 -1.65 -39.18
N ARG A 468 26.37 -0.72 -40.14
CA ARG A 468 25.74 -1.00 -41.44
C ARG A 468 26.50 -2.06 -42.26
N VAL A 469 27.83 -2.05 -42.21
CA VAL A 469 28.64 -3.09 -42.86
C VAL A 469 28.49 -4.44 -42.16
N LEU A 470 28.38 -4.47 -40.83
CA LEU A 470 28.13 -5.69 -40.05
C LEU A 470 26.75 -6.31 -40.35
N GLU A 471 25.72 -5.48 -40.51
CA GLU A 471 24.36 -5.88 -40.88
C GLU A 471 24.26 -6.40 -42.32
N ALA A 472 25.17 -5.99 -43.21
CA ALA A 472 25.23 -6.43 -44.60
C ALA A 472 25.92 -7.80 -44.80
N LEU A 473 26.51 -8.42 -43.76
CA LEU A 473 26.99 -9.80 -43.85
C LEU A 473 25.83 -10.80 -43.72
N PRO A 474 25.89 -11.95 -44.43
CA PRO A 474 24.87 -12.98 -44.29
C PRO A 474 24.91 -13.63 -42.90
N GLY A 475 23.74 -13.90 -42.33
CA GLY A 475 23.60 -14.59 -41.04
C GLY A 475 24.17 -16.03 -41.01
N ARG A 476 24.40 -16.63 -42.18
CA ARG A 476 25.05 -17.94 -42.37
C ARG A 476 25.92 -17.93 -43.62
N GLY A 477 27.07 -18.60 -43.56
CA GLY A 477 28.06 -18.62 -44.64
C GLY A 477 28.86 -17.31 -44.74
N ALA A 478 29.66 -17.21 -45.81
CA ALA A 478 30.53 -16.07 -46.09
C ALA A 478 30.08 -15.32 -47.36
N ALA A 479 30.46 -14.05 -47.48
CA ALA A 479 30.18 -13.21 -48.65
C ALA A 479 31.42 -12.43 -49.11
N GLU A 480 31.55 -12.25 -50.42
CA GLU A 480 32.57 -11.41 -51.03
C GLU A 480 32.36 -9.93 -50.70
N LEU A 481 33.45 -9.17 -50.65
CA LEU A 481 33.44 -7.75 -50.34
C LEU A 481 32.54 -6.92 -51.28
N ALA A 482 32.47 -7.25 -52.57
CA ALA A 482 31.58 -6.57 -53.52
C ALA A 482 30.09 -6.78 -53.21
N ARG A 483 29.72 -7.97 -52.72
CA ARG A 483 28.35 -8.29 -52.29
C ARG A 483 28.00 -7.53 -51.00
N ILE A 484 28.90 -7.52 -50.03
CA ILE A 484 28.73 -6.76 -48.78
C ILE A 484 28.60 -5.26 -49.07
N ALA A 485 29.41 -4.72 -49.99
CA ALA A 485 29.31 -3.31 -50.40
C ALA A 485 27.97 -2.95 -51.06
N CYS A 486 27.47 -3.83 -51.93
CA CYS A 486 26.14 -3.70 -52.54
C CYS A 486 25.03 -3.72 -51.48
N SER A 487 25.04 -4.70 -50.57
CA SER A 487 24.04 -4.83 -49.49
C SER A 487 24.12 -3.73 -48.42
N ALA A 488 25.30 -3.19 -48.14
CA ALA A 488 25.49 -2.06 -47.21
C ALA A 488 25.15 -0.70 -47.83
N ALA A 489 25.11 -0.60 -49.17
CA ALA A 489 25.10 0.66 -49.92
C ALA A 489 26.27 1.60 -49.52
N VAL A 490 27.47 1.05 -49.38
CA VAL A 490 28.71 1.76 -48.98
C VAL A 490 29.83 1.43 -49.98
N PRO A 491 30.73 2.38 -50.35
CA PRO A 491 31.81 2.12 -51.30
C PRO A 491 32.74 0.96 -50.89
N PRO A 492 33.26 0.15 -51.84
CA PRO A 492 34.08 -1.02 -51.54
C PRO A 492 35.30 -0.77 -50.64
N ASP A 493 35.94 0.39 -50.74
CA ASP A 493 37.12 0.71 -49.93
C ASP A 493 36.79 1.09 -48.48
N GLU A 494 35.66 1.78 -48.24
CA GLU A 494 35.15 1.97 -46.88
C GLU A 494 34.67 0.64 -46.29
N VAL A 495 33.97 -0.18 -47.07
CA VAL A 495 33.56 -1.54 -46.65
C VAL A 495 34.79 -2.37 -46.26
N ARG A 496 35.90 -2.28 -47.00
CA ARG A 496 37.17 -2.91 -46.63
C ARG A 496 37.67 -2.42 -45.27
N ALA A 497 37.72 -1.10 -45.07
CA ALA A 497 38.15 -0.50 -43.79
C ALA A 497 37.27 -0.96 -42.61
N ARG A 498 35.94 -0.94 -42.78
CA ARG A 498 34.98 -1.40 -41.76
C ARG A 498 35.07 -2.90 -41.50
N LEU A 499 35.31 -3.74 -42.51
CA LEU A 499 35.53 -5.18 -42.30
C LEU A 499 36.82 -5.46 -41.51
N HIS A 500 37.87 -4.65 -41.67
CA HIS A 500 39.06 -4.72 -40.81
C HIS A 500 38.81 -4.22 -39.37
N GLU A 501 38.05 -3.13 -39.19
CA GLU A 501 37.57 -2.64 -37.88
C GLU A 501 36.75 -3.72 -37.15
N LEU A 502 35.74 -4.28 -37.82
CA LEU A 502 34.89 -5.36 -37.30
C LEU A 502 35.66 -6.65 -37.00
N ARG A 503 36.75 -6.95 -37.73
CA ARG A 503 37.61 -8.09 -37.46
C ARG A 503 38.50 -7.88 -36.23
N ALA A 504 39.03 -6.67 -36.05
CA ALA A 504 39.76 -6.32 -34.83
C ALA A 504 38.87 -6.39 -33.57
N LEU A 505 37.59 -6.05 -33.72
CA LEU A 505 36.55 -6.19 -32.70
C LEU A 505 35.95 -7.61 -32.60
N GLY A 506 36.43 -8.57 -33.41
CA GLY A 506 36.04 -9.98 -33.33
C GLY A 506 34.63 -10.33 -33.86
N PHE A 507 33.94 -9.41 -34.56
CA PHE A 507 32.62 -9.67 -35.15
C PHE A 507 32.67 -10.44 -36.47
N VAL A 508 33.71 -10.22 -37.27
CA VAL A 508 33.87 -10.90 -38.58
C VAL A 508 35.23 -11.57 -38.69
N GLU A 509 35.25 -12.66 -39.42
CA GLU A 509 36.47 -13.35 -39.86
C GLU A 509 36.50 -13.41 -41.39
N ARG A 510 37.70 -13.62 -41.94
CA ARG A 510 37.93 -13.70 -43.39
C ARG A 510 38.31 -15.14 -43.74
N ASP A 511 37.58 -15.72 -44.69
CA ASP A 511 37.78 -17.04 -45.25
C ASP A 511 38.02 -16.90 -46.76
N GLY A 512 39.27 -17.11 -47.18
CA GLY A 512 39.72 -16.74 -48.54
C GLY A 512 39.50 -15.25 -48.85
N GLU A 513 38.75 -14.96 -49.91
CA GLU A 513 38.32 -13.60 -50.28
C GLU A 513 36.95 -13.20 -49.69
N CYS A 514 36.30 -14.11 -48.98
CA CYS A 514 34.99 -13.91 -48.37
C CYS A 514 35.11 -13.54 -46.88
N TRP A 515 34.05 -12.93 -46.35
CA TRP A 515 33.93 -12.55 -44.94
C TRP A 515 32.66 -13.16 -44.34
N GLN A 516 32.75 -13.62 -43.09
CA GLN A 516 31.60 -14.18 -42.37
C GLN A 516 31.53 -13.69 -40.92
N LEU A 517 30.32 -13.73 -40.36
CA LEU A 517 30.08 -13.39 -38.96
C LEU A 517 30.67 -14.48 -38.04
N THR A 518 31.41 -14.08 -37.01
CA THR A 518 31.85 -14.97 -35.92
C THR A 518 30.66 -15.33 -35.01
N ALA A 519 30.89 -16.09 -33.93
CA ALA A 519 29.88 -16.27 -32.89
C ALA A 519 29.43 -14.93 -32.27
N SER A 520 30.35 -13.98 -32.04
CA SER A 520 30.03 -12.63 -31.55
C SER A 520 29.30 -11.81 -32.63
N GLY A 521 29.71 -11.92 -33.89
CA GLY A 521 29.02 -11.32 -35.03
C GLY A 521 27.56 -11.77 -35.19
N LYS A 522 27.24 -13.01 -34.81
CA LYS A 522 25.89 -13.59 -34.89
C LYS A 522 24.97 -13.21 -33.72
N GLY A 523 25.47 -12.58 -32.67
CA GLY A 523 24.65 -12.09 -31.56
C GLY A 523 23.64 -11.04 -32.04
N HIS A 524 22.35 -11.32 -31.86
CA HIS A 524 21.26 -10.40 -32.22
C HIS A 524 20.97 -9.46 -31.04
N PRO A 525 20.79 -8.14 -31.26
CA PRO A 525 20.64 -7.17 -30.17
C PRO A 525 19.23 -7.13 -29.54
N ILE A 526 18.40 -8.17 -29.74
CA ILE A 526 17.05 -8.26 -29.18
C ILE A 526 17.09 -9.25 -28.00
N GLY A 527 17.12 -8.70 -26.78
CA GLY A 527 16.98 -9.40 -25.51
C GLY A 527 16.11 -8.57 -24.58
#